data_AF-A0A101L718-F1
#
_entry.id   AF-A0A101L718-F1
#
_cell.length_a   1.000
_cell.length_b   1.000
_cell.length_c   1.000
_cell.angle_alpha   90.00
_cell.angle_beta   90.00
_cell.angle_gamma   90.00
#
_symmetry.space_group_name_H-M   'P 1'
#
loop_
_entity.id
_entity.type
_entity.pdbx_description
1 polymer ?
#
loop_
_entity_poly.entity_id
_entity_poly.type
_entity_poly.pdbx_seq_one_letter_code
_entity_poly.pdbx_strand_id
1 'polypeptide(L)' 'MVWVTNWLGLAAGAPVTVRRPGREPAVASVELATPDGQILWVRYWFTADRAMLHKADGTEVWCEADIA' A
#
# COMPACT_ATOMS: atom_id res chain seq x y z
N MET A 1 9.98 -8.50 4.68
CA MET A 1 8.71 -7.85 4.30
C MET A 1 7.64 -8.25 5.30
N VAL A 2 6.87 -7.30 5.80
CA VAL A 2 5.80 -7.52 6.80
C VAL A 2 4.48 -7.11 6.18
N TRP A 3 3.45 -7.91 6.39
CA TRP A 3 2.09 -7.57 5.98
C TRP A 3 1.54 -6.48 6.89
N VAL A 4 1.11 -5.38 6.29
CA VAL A 4 0.59 -4.22 7.00
C VAL A 4 -0.91 -4.36 7.17
N THR A 5 -1.32 -4.79 8.36
CA THR A 5 -2.74 -4.92 8.72
C THR A 5 -3.36 -3.61 9.18
N ASN A 6 -2.56 -2.58 9.51
CA ASN A 6 -3.02 -1.24 9.82
C ASN A 6 -2.30 -0.21 8.95
N TRP A 7 -3.01 0.42 8.02
CA TRP A 7 -2.42 1.36 7.07
C TRP A 7 -2.16 2.75 7.65
N LEU A 8 -2.74 3.09 8.82
CA LEU A 8 -2.57 4.39 9.46
C LEU A 8 -1.10 4.77 9.72
N GLY A 9 -0.24 3.77 9.98
CA GLY A 9 1.20 3.98 10.24
C GLY A 9 2.06 4.16 8.99
N LEU A 10 1.48 4.08 7.78
CA LEU A 10 2.24 4.20 6.55
C LEU A 10 2.51 5.67 6.19
N ALA A 11 3.77 6.08 6.30
CA ALA A 11 4.21 7.41 5.93
C ALA A 11 4.12 7.64 4.41
N ALA A 12 3.79 8.89 4.01
CA ALA A 12 3.88 9.30 2.62
C ALA A 12 5.31 9.12 2.08
N GLY A 13 5.42 8.56 0.87
CA GLY A 13 6.67 8.20 0.22
C GLY A 13 7.18 6.79 0.55
N ALA A 14 6.66 6.13 1.59
CA ALA A 14 7.11 4.80 1.98
C ALA A 14 6.92 3.79 0.83
N PRO A 15 7.95 2.97 0.51
CA PRO A 15 7.83 1.91 -0.47
C PRO A 15 6.96 0.77 0.08
N VAL A 16 6.00 0.33 -0.72
CA VAL A 16 5.13 -0.80 -0.40
C VAL A 16 4.98 -1.73 -1.59
N THR A 17 4.75 -3.00 -1.32
CA THR A 17 4.31 -3.97 -2.32
C THR A 17 2.81 -4.21 -2.17
N VAL A 18 2.07 -3.99 -3.25
CA VAL A 18 0.63 -4.24 -3.33
C VAL A 18 0.40 -5.60 -3.97
N ARG A 19 -0.36 -6.48 -3.30
CA ARG A 19 -0.78 -7.77 -3.82
C ARG A 19 -2.29 -7.80 -3.91
N ARG A 20 -2.81 -8.13 -5.09
CA ARG A 20 -4.25 -8.27 -5.33
C ARG A 20 -4.53 -9.68 -5.84
N PRO A 21 -5.67 -10.29 -5.50
CA PRO A 21 -6.04 -11.60 -6.03
C PRO A 21 -6.01 -11.61 -7.56
N GLY A 22 -5.34 -12.60 -8.15
CA GLY A 22 -5.27 -12.77 -9.60
C GLY A 22 -4.40 -11.74 -10.36
N ARG A 23 -3.58 -10.94 -9.66
CA ARG A 23 -2.62 -10.02 -10.28
C ARG A 23 -1.21 -10.24 -9.73
N GLU A 24 -0.22 -9.97 -10.56
CA GLU A 24 1.18 -9.92 -10.11
C GLU A 24 1.37 -8.84 -9.05
N PRO A 25 2.22 -9.08 -8.03
CA PRO A 25 2.61 -8.05 -7.07
C PRO A 25 3.19 -6.82 -7.76
N ALA A 26 2.83 -5.64 -7.27
CA ALA A 26 3.30 -4.38 -7.84
C ALA A 26 3.87 -3.47 -6.76
N VAL A 27 5.03 -2.87 -7.04
CA VAL A 27 5.69 -1.93 -6.14
C VAL A 27 5.10 -0.53 -6.33
N ALA A 28 4.84 0.14 -5.21
CA ALA A 28 4.25 1.47 -5.18
C ALA A 28 4.83 2.30 -4.03
N SER A 29 4.66 3.60 -4.11
CA SER A 29 4.89 4.52 -2.98
C SER A 29 3.55 4.95 -2.40
N VAL A 30 3.48 5.05 -1.07
CA VAL A 30 2.31 5.62 -0.38
C VAL A 30 2.21 7.11 -0.70
N GLU A 31 1.03 7.58 -1.12
CA GLU A 31 0.74 9.01 -1.23
C GLU A 31 0.00 9.51 0.01
N LEU A 32 -0.97 8.75 0.50
CA LEU A 32 -1.79 9.12 1.66
C LEU A 32 -2.42 7.87 2.30
N ALA A 33 -2.27 7.72 3.60
CA ALA A 33 -3.09 6.83 4.41
C ALA A 33 -4.20 7.65 5.09
N THR A 34 -5.45 7.18 5.06
CA THR A 34 -6.54 7.86 5.75
C THR A 34 -6.48 7.65 7.26
N PRO A 35 -6.97 8.60 8.08
CA PRO A 35 -6.94 8.50 9.54
C PRO A 35 -7.65 7.27 10.14
N ASP A 36 -8.60 6.68 9.40
CA ASP A 36 -9.33 5.46 9.79
C ASP A 36 -8.60 4.16 9.42
N GLY A 37 -7.46 4.25 8.71
CA GLY A 37 -6.68 3.12 8.25
C GLY A 37 -7.38 2.20 7.23
N GLN A 38 -8.49 2.65 6.61
CA GLN A 38 -9.27 1.84 5.66
C GLN A 38 -8.88 2.07 4.21
N ILE A 39 -8.40 3.27 3.89
CA ILE A 39 -8.05 3.69 2.54
C ILE A 39 -6.56 4.04 2.46
N LEU A 40 -5.93 3.57 1.39
CA LEU A 40 -4.54 3.91 1.08
C LEU A 40 -4.44 4.36 -0.38
N TRP A 41 -3.97 5.58 -0.58
CA TRP A 41 -3.59 6.08 -1.90
C TRP A 41 -2.15 5.72 -2.17
N VAL A 42 -1.89 5.11 -3.32
CA VAL A 42 -0.56 4.70 -3.76
C VAL A 42 -0.29 5.15 -5.18
N ARG A 43 0.99 5.29 -5.51
CA ARG A 43 1.48 5.52 -6.87
C ARG A 43 2.40 4.39 -7.30
N TYR A 44 2.04 3.68 -8.35
CA TYR A 44 2.82 2.57 -8.89
C TYR A 44 4.09 3.07 -9.59
N TRP A 45 5.20 2.38 -9.35
CA TRP A 45 6.52 2.83 -9.83
C TRP A 45 6.68 2.73 -11.34
N PHE A 46 6.08 1.72 -11.97
CA PHE A 46 6.34 1.39 -13.37
C PHE A 46 5.33 1.98 -14.36
N THR A 47 4.17 2.44 -13.89
CA THR A 47 3.10 2.93 -14.78
C THR A 47 2.71 4.39 -14.52
N ALA A 48 3.29 5.03 -13.49
CA ALA A 48 2.86 6.33 -12.96
C ALA A 48 1.38 6.39 -12.52
N ASP A 49 0.66 5.27 -12.58
CA ASP A 49 -0.73 5.16 -12.16
C ASP A 49 -0.86 5.39 -10.67
N ARG A 50 -1.95 6.04 -10.29
CA ARG A 50 -2.36 6.19 -8.90
C ARG A 50 -3.57 5.32 -8.64
N ALA A 51 -3.62 4.71 -7.47
CA ALA A 51 -4.74 3.89 -7.06
C ALA A 51 -5.15 4.21 -5.62
N MET A 52 -6.45 4.29 -5.43
CA MET A 52 -7.08 4.17 -4.11
C MET A 52 -7.27 2.68 -3.83
N LEU A 53 -6.70 2.21 -2.72
CA LEU A 53 -6.90 0.86 -2.21
C LEU A 53 -7.87 0.94 -1.04
N HIS A 54 -8.83 0.03 -0.99
CA HIS A 54 -9.68 -0.14 0.17
C HIS A 54 -9.37 -1.49 0.82
N LYS A 55 -9.22 -1.50 2.15
CA LYS A 55 -8.80 -2.71 2.89
C LYS A 55 -9.77 -3.88 2.73
N ALA A 56 -11.05 -3.59 2.54
CA ALA A 56 -12.08 -4.62 2.32
C ALA A 56 -11.97 -5.34 0.96
N ASP A 57 -11.19 -4.82 0.01
CA ASP A 57 -11.10 -5.38 -1.35
C ASP A 57 -10.19 -6.63 -1.42
N GLY A 58 -9.73 -7.13 -0.27
CA GLY A 58 -8.78 -8.24 -0.19
C GLY A 58 -7.37 -7.88 -0.67
N THR A 59 -7.07 -6.58 -0.78
CA THR A 59 -5.73 -6.10 -1.15
C THR A 59 -4.79 -6.21 0.04
N GLU A 60 -3.66 -6.88 -0.16
CA GLU A 60 -2.58 -6.92 0.83
C GLU A 60 -1.54 -5.85 0.51
N VAL A 61 -1.10 -5.14 1.54
CA VAL A 61 -0.01 -4.16 1.46
C VAL A 61 1.12 -4.64 2.35
N TRP A 62 2.32 -4.72 1.79
CA TRP A 62 3.50 -5.21 2.48
C TRP A 62 4.60 -4.15 2.48
N CYS A 63 5.27 -3.93 3.61
CA CYS A 63 6.41 -3.01 3.74
C CYS A 63 7.68 -3.75 4.18
N GLU A 64 8.84 -3.10 4.07
CA GLU A 64 10.06 -3.59 4.72
C GLU A 64 9.96 -3.44 6.24
N ALA A 65 10.58 -4.37 6.98
CA ALA A 65 10.38 -4.49 8.43
C ALA A 65 10.96 -3.31 9.24
N ASP A 66 11.80 -2.46 8.62
CA ASP A 66 12.53 -1.36 9.28
C ASP A 66 11.94 0.04 8.99
N ILE A 67 10.71 0.12 8.49
CA ILE A 67 10.00 1.41 8.35
C ILE A 67 9.19 1.62 9.63
N ALA A 68 9.86 2.04 10.70
CA ALA A 68 9.28 2.48 11.97
C ALA A 68 9.21 4.01 12.06
#